data_AF-A0A0T9UM64-F1
#
_entry.id   AF-A0A0T9UM64-F1
#
_cell.length_a   1.000
_cell.length_b   1.000
_cell.length_c   1.000
_cell.angle_alpha   90.00
_cell.angle_beta   90.00
_cell.angle_gamma   90.00
#
_symmetry.space_group_name_H-M   'P 1'
#
loop_
_entity.id
_entity.type
_entity.pdbx_description
1 polymer ?
#
loop_
_entity_poly.entity_id
_entity_poly.type
_entity_poly.pdbx_seq_one_letter_code
_entity_poly.pdbx_strand_id
1 'polypeptide(L)'
;MNIKNKYFFMGTLLLILSPTVMAAPYFYNDYVKNYSNCSVKLLDDNSVEVSFQANLADNLFNLQNAGRHLGRWKELIKLRKSVPMPALNRHNALLSLYFYHADGSPDLNIQLSHISNLTLNGAFPRNSNNNIQEIRFNSGSAPFNRTHYSVSFKVAANALKSIRIGATVGGVLIGHSTKQEYPLLSSKGVSFSPSGNGCEFFDPQSGITPPALKVDPKFQLISGAWQLKPVDLDHLLDHIVVDPPTPLHIQLVNPRASRFCISYRSLGVENNSYMIKATNLNGRSTNSQYFQLREKAGNNSINYKVRMKNTENADTDFELPKDQKFIKFKNSNNDTEQMCWSPKIRLYGTDTTIDKGSYSDTLNFTITPEA
;
A
#
# COMPACT_ATOMS: atom_id res chain seq x y z
N MET A 1 -45.45 -61.61 11.48
CA MET A 1 -45.07 -60.39 12.22
C MET A 1 -43.70 -60.62 12.84
N ASN A 2 -42.65 -60.01 12.28
CA ASN A 2 -41.32 -59.92 12.89
C ASN A 2 -40.55 -58.81 12.17
N ILE A 3 -40.45 -57.66 12.83
CA ILE A 3 -39.70 -56.48 12.35
C ILE A 3 -38.24 -56.67 12.75
N LYS A 4 -37.34 -56.66 11.76
CA LYS A 4 -35.91 -56.33 11.96
C LYS A 4 -35.45 -55.44 10.81
N ASN A 5 -35.60 -54.13 11.01
CA ASN A 5 -34.97 -53.10 10.18
C ASN A 5 -33.46 -53.12 10.47
N LYS A 6 -32.66 -53.63 9.53
CA LYS A 6 -31.20 -53.52 9.56
C LYS A 6 -30.77 -52.32 8.73
N TYR A 7 -30.16 -51.35 9.40
CA TYR A 7 -29.14 -50.42 8.94
C TYR A 7 -28.99 -50.24 7.42
N PHE A 8 -29.62 -49.20 6.89
CA PHE A 8 -29.32 -48.63 5.57
C PHE A 8 -28.75 -47.22 5.77
N PHE A 9 -27.47 -47.14 6.16
CA PHE A 9 -26.72 -45.88 6.20
C PHE A 9 -25.23 -46.19 6.04
N MET A 10 -24.84 -46.61 4.83
CA MET A 10 -23.46 -46.56 4.35
C MET A 10 -23.49 -46.60 2.84
N GLY A 11 -23.59 -45.42 2.21
CA GLY A 11 -23.64 -45.31 0.77
C GLY A 11 -23.66 -43.89 0.25
N THR A 12 -23.03 -42.94 0.95
CA THR A 12 -22.89 -41.55 0.49
C THR A 12 -21.67 -40.90 1.14
N LEU A 13 -20.49 -41.46 0.89
CA LEU A 13 -19.23 -40.74 1.09
C LEU A 13 -18.20 -41.29 0.10
N LEU A 14 -17.48 -40.39 -0.59
CA LEU A 14 -16.48 -40.62 -1.65
C LEU A 14 -16.98 -40.50 -3.10
N LEU A 15 -17.67 -39.40 -3.38
CA LEU A 15 -17.39 -38.61 -4.59
C LEU A 15 -16.71 -37.30 -4.16
N ILE A 16 -15.58 -37.42 -3.45
CA ILE A 16 -14.61 -36.34 -3.42
C ILE A 16 -13.94 -36.40 -4.78
N LEU A 17 -14.41 -35.57 -5.71
CA LEU A 17 -13.64 -35.24 -6.89
C LEU A 17 -12.28 -34.77 -6.39
N SER A 18 -11.26 -35.62 -6.51
CA SER A 18 -9.88 -35.25 -6.30
C SER A 18 -9.65 -33.98 -7.12
N PRO A 19 -9.19 -32.86 -6.54
CA PRO A 19 -8.69 -31.78 -7.37
C PRO A 19 -7.64 -32.43 -8.27
N THR A 20 -7.81 -32.31 -9.58
CA THR A 20 -6.80 -32.71 -10.56
C THR A 20 -5.47 -32.15 -10.05
N VAL A 21 -4.58 -33.04 -9.62
CA VAL A 21 -3.24 -32.68 -9.16
C VAL A 21 -2.56 -32.08 -10.38
N MET A 22 -2.66 -30.75 -10.53
CA MET A 22 -1.88 -30.04 -11.52
C MET A 22 -0.43 -30.21 -11.11
N ALA A 23 0.39 -30.76 -12.01
CA ALA A 23 1.81 -30.90 -11.75
C ALA A 23 2.38 -29.51 -11.43
N ALA A 24 3.16 -29.41 -10.34
CA ALA A 24 3.83 -28.17 -9.98
C ALA A 24 4.65 -27.65 -11.18
N PRO A 25 4.68 -26.33 -11.41
CA PRO A 25 5.41 -25.77 -12.53
C PRO A 25 6.91 -26.04 -12.40
N TYR A 26 7.57 -26.24 -13.54
CA TYR A 26 9.03 -26.28 -13.61
C TYR A 26 9.58 -24.86 -13.70
N PHE A 27 10.74 -24.61 -13.10
CA PHE A 27 11.40 -23.31 -13.15
C PHE A 27 12.64 -23.34 -14.03
N TYR A 28 12.82 -22.28 -14.83
CA TYR A 28 13.87 -22.17 -15.82
C TYR A 28 14.57 -20.81 -15.81
N ASN A 29 15.88 -20.83 -15.57
CA ASN A 29 16.69 -19.62 -15.37
C ASN A 29 16.97 -18.81 -16.65
N ASP A 30 16.96 -19.47 -17.81
CA ASP A 30 17.21 -18.81 -19.09
C ASP A 30 15.91 -18.57 -19.88
N TYR A 31 14.77 -18.40 -19.19
CA TYR A 31 13.51 -18.01 -19.86
C TYR A 31 13.47 -16.49 -20.11
N VAL A 32 13.85 -15.69 -19.12
CA VAL A 32 13.88 -14.22 -19.19
C VAL A 32 15.32 -13.73 -19.11
N LYS A 33 15.69 -12.78 -19.97
CA LYS A 33 16.99 -12.10 -19.92
C LYS A 33 16.99 -11.04 -18.82
N ASN A 34 16.01 -10.15 -18.86
CA ASN A 34 15.80 -9.07 -17.90
C ASN A 34 14.34 -8.59 -17.95
N TYR A 35 14.01 -7.72 -17.00
CA TYR A 35 12.76 -6.97 -16.97
C TYR A 35 13.03 -5.48 -17.21
N SER A 36 12.04 -4.79 -17.77
CA SER A 36 12.09 -3.37 -18.10
C SER A 36 10.70 -2.75 -17.96
N ASN A 37 10.62 -1.42 -18.01
CA ASN A 37 9.35 -0.68 -17.97
C ASN A 37 8.48 -1.06 -16.76
N CYS A 38 9.10 -1.30 -15.60
CA CYS A 38 8.37 -1.67 -14.39
C CYS A 38 7.70 -0.43 -13.80
N SER A 39 6.41 -0.56 -13.49
CA SER A 39 5.64 0.46 -12.79
C SER A 39 4.63 -0.22 -11.89
N VAL A 40 4.65 0.12 -10.61
CA VAL A 40 3.56 -0.11 -9.67
C VAL A 40 3.18 1.22 -9.04
N LYS A 41 1.90 1.56 -9.10
CA LYS A 41 1.39 2.80 -8.55
C LYS A 41 0.02 2.60 -7.94
N LEU A 42 -0.20 3.32 -6.85
CA LEU A 42 -1.49 3.36 -6.19
C LEU A 42 -2.30 4.52 -6.78
N LEU A 43 -3.44 4.20 -7.39
CA LEU A 43 -4.34 5.16 -8.04
C LEU A 43 -5.28 5.84 -7.04
N ASP A 44 -5.95 6.92 -7.47
CA ASP A 44 -6.90 7.66 -6.63
C ASP A 44 -8.19 6.88 -6.32
N ASP A 45 -8.52 5.88 -7.15
CA ASP A 45 -9.69 5.00 -7.00
C ASP A 45 -9.46 3.82 -6.03
N ASN A 46 -8.39 3.85 -5.24
CA ASN A 46 -8.01 2.71 -4.40
C ASN A 46 -7.78 1.41 -5.19
N SER A 47 -7.18 1.50 -6.37
CA SER A 47 -6.58 0.35 -7.05
C SER A 47 -5.07 0.51 -7.20
N VAL A 48 -4.36 -0.61 -7.23
CA VAL A 48 -2.92 -0.67 -7.54
C VAL A 48 -2.78 -1.07 -9.00
N GLU A 49 -2.27 -0.17 -9.83
CA GLU A 49 -1.94 -0.46 -11.22
C GLU A 49 -0.50 -0.98 -11.30
N VAL A 50 -0.34 -2.12 -11.97
CA VAL A 50 0.94 -2.80 -12.16
C VAL A 50 1.19 -2.97 -13.65
N SER A 51 2.42 -2.70 -14.08
CA SER A 51 2.89 -3.02 -15.42
C SER A 51 4.38 -3.32 -15.45
N PHE A 52 4.79 -4.19 -16.36
CA PHE A 52 6.19 -4.49 -16.61
C PHE A 52 6.36 -5.15 -17.98
N GLN A 53 7.59 -5.18 -18.46
CA GLN A 53 7.98 -5.90 -19.66
C GLN A 53 9.05 -6.93 -19.34
N ALA A 54 8.76 -8.20 -19.60
CA ALA A 54 9.70 -9.31 -19.53
C ALA A 54 10.36 -9.50 -20.90
N ASN A 55 11.67 -9.31 -21.00
CA ASN A 55 12.41 -9.53 -22.25
C ASN A 55 12.90 -10.98 -22.28
N LEU A 56 12.39 -11.74 -23.24
CA LEU A 56 12.57 -13.17 -23.32
C LEU A 56 13.98 -13.53 -23.83
N ALA A 57 14.44 -14.73 -23.48
CA ALA A 57 15.66 -15.29 -24.07
C ALA A 57 15.51 -15.53 -25.57
N ASP A 58 16.63 -15.46 -26.29
CA ASP A 58 16.63 -15.67 -27.73
C ASP A 58 16.28 -17.13 -28.07
N ASN A 59 15.65 -17.33 -29.23
CA ASN A 59 15.41 -18.65 -29.80
C ASN A 59 14.54 -19.61 -28.96
N LEU A 60 13.84 -19.14 -27.91
CA LEU A 60 12.93 -19.97 -27.11
C LEU A 60 11.85 -20.67 -27.93
N PHE A 61 11.33 -20.02 -28.97
CA PHE A 61 10.25 -20.58 -29.79
C PHE A 61 10.73 -21.21 -31.11
N ASN A 62 12.03 -21.11 -31.42
CA ASN A 62 12.60 -21.63 -32.65
C ASN A 62 13.33 -22.95 -32.39
N LEU A 63 12.66 -24.07 -32.62
CA LEU A 63 13.22 -25.42 -32.42
C LEU A 63 14.57 -25.66 -33.11
N GLN A 64 14.78 -25.09 -34.31
CA GLN A 64 16.03 -25.26 -35.06
C GLN A 64 17.21 -24.56 -34.38
N ASN A 65 16.95 -23.41 -33.74
CA ASN A 65 17.96 -22.55 -33.12
C ASN A 65 17.93 -22.59 -31.58
N ALA A 66 17.03 -23.38 -30.97
CA ALA A 66 16.84 -23.44 -29.53
C ALA A 66 18.04 -24.03 -28.79
N GLY A 67 18.90 -24.81 -29.47
CA GLY A 67 20.22 -25.24 -29.00
C GLY A 67 20.24 -25.70 -27.53
N ARG A 68 20.88 -24.90 -26.66
CA ARG A 68 21.02 -25.14 -25.21
C ARG A 68 19.70 -25.27 -24.44
N HIS A 69 18.63 -24.63 -24.90
CA HIS A 69 17.32 -24.67 -24.24
C HIS A 69 16.74 -26.10 -24.28
N LEU A 70 16.86 -26.78 -25.43
CA LEU A 70 16.33 -28.13 -25.63
C LEU A 70 16.96 -29.16 -24.69
N GLY A 71 18.29 -29.08 -24.51
CA GLY A 71 19.02 -29.96 -23.58
C GLY A 71 18.50 -29.82 -22.15
N ARG A 72 18.42 -28.57 -21.67
CA ARG A 72 17.96 -28.28 -20.31
C ARG A 72 16.50 -28.62 -20.10
N TRP A 73 15.63 -28.41 -21.08
CA TRP A 73 14.22 -28.79 -20.96
C TRP A 73 14.06 -30.31 -20.82
N LYS A 74 14.77 -31.11 -21.62
CA LYS A 74 14.75 -32.58 -21.52
C LYS A 74 15.17 -33.06 -20.13
N GLU A 75 16.19 -32.45 -19.55
CA GLU A 75 16.65 -32.74 -18.19
C GLU A 75 15.57 -32.39 -17.15
N LEU A 76 14.98 -31.20 -17.25
CA LEU A 76 13.95 -30.72 -16.33
C LEU A 76 12.72 -31.64 -16.28
N ILE A 77 12.19 -32.03 -17.45
CA ILE A 77 11.00 -32.90 -17.54
C ILE A 77 11.34 -34.40 -17.57
N LYS A 78 12.60 -34.76 -17.29
CA LYS A 78 13.10 -36.15 -17.19
C LYS A 78 12.73 -37.04 -18.38
N LEU A 79 12.75 -36.50 -19.60
CA LEU A 79 12.46 -37.28 -20.80
C LEU A 79 13.63 -38.22 -21.14
N ARG A 80 13.32 -39.48 -21.48
CA ARG A 80 14.32 -40.44 -21.98
C ARG A 80 14.96 -39.91 -23.28
N LYS A 81 16.25 -40.19 -23.47
CA LYS A 81 17.05 -39.68 -24.61
C LYS A 81 16.46 -39.97 -26.00
N SER A 82 15.65 -41.02 -26.13
CA SER A 82 15.00 -41.47 -27.39
C SER A 82 13.67 -40.77 -27.71
N VAL A 83 13.16 -39.89 -26.85
CA VAL A 83 11.89 -39.21 -27.07
C VAL A 83 12.09 -37.94 -27.91
N PRO A 84 11.20 -37.65 -28.89
CA PRO A 84 11.22 -36.38 -29.62
C PRO A 84 11.28 -35.18 -28.67
N MET A 85 12.02 -34.15 -29.09
CA MET A 85 12.34 -33.02 -28.23
C MET A 85 11.07 -32.23 -27.81
N PRO A 86 10.95 -31.79 -26.55
CA PRO A 86 9.84 -30.93 -26.15
C PRO A 86 9.95 -29.58 -26.88
N ALA A 87 8.79 -29.04 -27.27
CA ALA A 87 8.69 -27.73 -27.89
C ALA A 87 7.97 -26.77 -26.95
N LEU A 88 8.49 -25.56 -26.80
CA LEU A 88 7.76 -24.50 -26.12
C LEU A 88 6.65 -24.00 -27.05
N ASN A 89 5.40 -24.06 -26.58
CA ASN A 89 4.28 -23.60 -27.39
C ASN A 89 4.23 -22.07 -27.41
N ARG A 90 4.53 -21.48 -28.58
CA ARG A 90 4.48 -20.03 -28.82
C ARG A 90 3.10 -19.40 -28.65
N HIS A 91 2.04 -20.19 -28.54
CA HIS A 91 0.67 -19.72 -28.36
C HIS A 91 0.20 -19.81 -26.90
N ASN A 92 1.00 -20.38 -26.00
CA ASN A 92 0.65 -20.54 -24.59
C ASN A 92 1.69 -19.83 -23.71
N ALA A 93 1.33 -18.62 -23.26
CA ALA A 93 2.10 -17.89 -22.27
C ALA A 93 1.50 -18.11 -20.87
N LEU A 94 2.36 -18.05 -19.86
CA LEU A 94 1.99 -18.15 -18.45
C LEU A 94 2.41 -16.88 -17.72
N LEU A 95 1.61 -16.51 -16.72
CA LEU A 95 1.94 -15.50 -15.73
C LEU A 95 1.67 -16.07 -14.34
N SER A 96 2.58 -15.80 -13.41
CA SER A 96 2.44 -16.12 -12.00
C SER A 96 2.61 -14.86 -11.19
N LEU A 97 1.64 -14.55 -10.35
CA LEU A 97 1.62 -13.39 -9.48
C LEU A 97 1.76 -13.82 -8.02
N TYR A 98 2.53 -13.05 -7.26
CA TYR A 98 2.86 -13.29 -5.87
C TYR A 98 2.59 -12.01 -5.07
N PHE A 99 1.78 -12.13 -4.03
CA PHE A 99 1.43 -11.04 -3.14
C PHE A 99 1.92 -11.38 -1.74
N TYR A 100 2.27 -10.37 -0.96
CA TYR A 100 2.80 -10.56 0.38
C TYR A 100 2.17 -9.60 1.38
N HIS A 101 2.00 -10.09 2.60
CA HIS A 101 1.62 -9.30 3.75
C HIS A 101 2.80 -8.44 4.24
N ALA A 102 2.51 -7.50 5.14
CA ALA A 102 3.51 -6.60 5.70
C ALA A 102 4.56 -7.33 6.57
N ASP A 103 4.21 -8.47 7.15
CA ASP A 103 5.11 -9.34 7.93
C ASP A 103 6.01 -10.23 7.05
N GLY A 104 5.84 -10.17 5.73
CA GLY A 104 6.61 -10.92 4.75
C GLY A 104 6.02 -12.28 4.37
N SER A 105 4.93 -12.71 4.99
CA SER A 105 4.26 -13.96 4.62
C SER A 105 3.52 -13.81 3.27
N PRO A 106 3.42 -14.89 2.45
CA PRO A 106 2.65 -14.86 1.22
C PRO A 106 1.15 -14.64 1.48
N ASP A 107 0.53 -13.75 0.70
CA ASP A 107 -0.91 -13.54 0.73
C ASP A 107 -1.61 -14.50 -0.24
N LEU A 108 -2.15 -15.58 0.32
CA LEU A 108 -2.85 -16.63 -0.43
C LEU A 108 -4.34 -16.32 -0.68
N ASN A 109 -4.84 -15.19 -0.19
CA ASN A 109 -6.26 -14.81 -0.33
C ASN A 109 -6.53 -14.04 -1.62
N ILE A 110 -5.48 -13.57 -2.30
CA ILE A 110 -5.62 -12.90 -3.60
C ILE A 110 -5.99 -13.93 -4.66
N GLN A 111 -7.20 -13.76 -5.20
CA GLN A 111 -7.71 -14.57 -6.29
C GLN A 111 -7.76 -13.74 -7.57
N LEU A 112 -7.89 -14.42 -8.71
CA LEU A 112 -7.94 -13.76 -10.01
C LEU A 112 -9.13 -12.80 -10.16
N SER A 113 -10.22 -13.00 -9.41
CA SER A 113 -11.38 -12.08 -9.34
C SER A 113 -11.06 -10.71 -8.73
N HIS A 114 -10.00 -10.60 -7.93
CA HIS A 114 -9.52 -9.32 -7.37
C HIS A 114 -8.64 -8.54 -8.35
N ILE A 115 -8.34 -9.13 -9.51
CA ILE A 115 -7.45 -8.59 -10.53
C ILE A 115 -8.29 -8.22 -11.75
N SER A 116 -8.23 -6.96 -12.15
CA SER A 116 -8.94 -6.44 -13.32
C SER A 116 -7.96 -5.98 -14.40
N ASN A 117 -8.45 -5.90 -15.63
CA ASN A 117 -7.67 -5.47 -16.80
C ASN A 117 -6.35 -6.24 -17.00
N LEU A 118 -6.29 -7.49 -16.54
CA LEU A 118 -5.11 -8.31 -16.71
C LEU A 118 -4.90 -8.65 -18.17
N THR A 119 -3.77 -8.21 -18.71
CA THR A 119 -3.37 -8.46 -20.10
C THR A 119 -1.91 -8.86 -20.19
N LEU A 120 -1.60 -9.70 -21.17
CA LEU A 120 -0.25 -10.03 -21.60
C LEU A 120 -0.17 -9.80 -23.11
N ASN A 121 0.68 -8.86 -23.55
CA ASN A 121 0.72 -8.36 -24.94
C ASN A 121 -0.66 -7.99 -25.50
N GLY A 122 -1.55 -7.46 -24.64
CA GLY A 122 -2.93 -7.09 -24.99
C GLY A 122 -3.95 -8.25 -25.02
N ALA A 123 -3.52 -9.49 -24.79
CA ALA A 123 -4.41 -10.64 -24.71
C ALA A 123 -4.90 -10.90 -23.28
N PHE A 124 -6.14 -11.37 -23.14
CA PHE A 124 -6.75 -11.70 -21.85
C PHE A 124 -6.53 -13.18 -21.45
N PRO A 125 -6.60 -13.53 -20.16
CA PRO A 125 -6.51 -14.91 -19.69
C PRO A 125 -7.58 -15.83 -20.29
N ARG A 126 -7.21 -17.09 -20.58
CA ARG A 126 -8.15 -18.14 -21.02
C ARG A 126 -8.70 -18.87 -19.80
N ASN A 127 -10.04 -19.03 -19.71
CA ASN A 127 -10.77 -19.78 -18.67
C ASN A 127 -10.15 -19.64 -17.27
N SER A 128 -10.54 -18.59 -16.56
CA SER A 128 -9.99 -18.22 -15.25
C SER A 128 -10.37 -19.24 -14.17
N ASN A 129 -9.49 -20.21 -13.89
CA ASN A 129 -9.40 -20.75 -12.54
C ASN A 129 -8.92 -19.64 -11.60
N ASN A 130 -9.32 -19.65 -10.33
CA ASN A 130 -8.95 -18.61 -9.37
C ASN A 130 -7.44 -18.60 -8.99
N ASN A 131 -6.63 -19.49 -9.59
CA ASN A 131 -5.19 -19.60 -9.32
C ASN A 131 -4.38 -18.52 -10.04
N ILE A 132 -3.83 -17.59 -9.26
CA ILE A 132 -2.98 -16.49 -9.77
C ILE A 132 -1.52 -16.89 -10.03
N GLN A 133 -1.11 -18.10 -9.65
CA GLN A 133 0.25 -18.61 -9.87
C GLN A 133 0.39 -19.39 -11.19
N GLU A 134 -0.69 -19.60 -11.94
CA GLU A 134 -0.63 -20.24 -13.25
C GLU A 134 -1.72 -19.67 -14.17
N ILE A 135 -1.64 -18.37 -14.44
CA ILE A 135 -2.58 -17.68 -15.31
C ILE A 135 -2.18 -17.96 -16.76
N ARG A 136 -3.07 -18.61 -17.49
CA ARG A 136 -2.82 -19.06 -18.87
C ARG A 136 -3.34 -18.05 -19.88
N PHE A 137 -2.49 -17.68 -20.81
CA PHE A 137 -2.85 -16.86 -21.97
C PHE A 137 -2.71 -17.71 -23.22
N ASN A 138 -3.79 -17.84 -23.97
CA ASN A 138 -3.78 -18.50 -25.26
C ASN A 138 -4.31 -17.55 -26.31
N SER A 139 -3.55 -17.36 -27.38
CA SER A 139 -4.08 -16.71 -28.58
C SER A 139 -3.59 -17.47 -29.80
N GLY A 140 -4.52 -17.79 -30.70
CA GLY A 140 -4.20 -18.29 -32.04
C GLY A 140 -3.53 -17.24 -32.94
N SER A 141 -3.01 -16.15 -32.38
CA SER A 141 -2.55 -14.95 -33.09
C SER A 141 -1.09 -14.60 -32.75
N ALA A 142 -0.55 -13.57 -33.41
CA ALA A 142 0.83 -13.06 -33.32
C ALA A 142 1.35 -12.47 -31.97
N PRO A 143 0.54 -12.11 -30.93
CA PRO A 143 1.02 -11.39 -29.75
C PRO A 143 2.16 -12.06 -28.99
N PHE A 144 2.25 -13.39 -29.02
CA PHE A 144 3.22 -14.17 -28.24
C PHE A 144 4.43 -14.63 -29.05
N ASN A 145 4.51 -14.27 -30.33
CA ASN A 145 5.71 -14.47 -31.16
C ASN A 145 6.69 -13.28 -31.04
N ARG A 146 6.63 -12.54 -29.92
CA ARG A 146 7.47 -11.38 -29.65
C ARG A 146 8.68 -11.78 -28.82
N THR A 147 9.72 -10.97 -28.88
CA THR A 147 10.90 -11.09 -28.01
C THR A 147 10.66 -10.62 -26.58
N HIS A 148 9.44 -10.17 -26.26
CA HIS A 148 9.05 -9.67 -24.95
C HIS A 148 7.57 -9.93 -24.66
N TYR A 149 7.25 -9.96 -23.37
CA TYR A 149 5.89 -9.93 -22.84
C TYR A 149 5.67 -8.64 -22.04
N SER A 150 4.74 -7.81 -22.49
CA SER A 150 4.22 -6.65 -21.79
C SER A 150 3.02 -7.07 -20.96
N VAL A 151 3.13 -6.97 -19.64
CA VAL A 151 2.10 -7.34 -18.67
C VAL A 151 1.53 -6.08 -18.05
N SER A 152 0.20 -6.02 -17.90
CA SER A 152 -0.47 -4.97 -17.14
C SER A 152 -1.72 -5.52 -16.46
N PHE A 153 -1.98 -5.06 -15.24
CA PHE A 153 -3.20 -5.37 -14.49
C PHE A 153 -3.45 -4.34 -13.38
N LYS A 154 -4.66 -4.37 -12.82
CA LYS A 154 -5.01 -3.64 -11.61
C LYS A 154 -5.45 -4.61 -10.52
N VAL A 155 -5.06 -4.33 -9.29
CA VAL A 155 -5.53 -5.06 -8.10
C VAL A 155 -6.27 -4.09 -7.20
N ALA A 156 -7.44 -4.50 -6.70
CA ALA A 156 -8.16 -3.67 -5.75
C ALA A 156 -7.34 -3.49 -4.45
N ALA A 157 -7.18 -2.26 -3.98
CA ALA A 157 -6.36 -1.96 -2.80
C ALA A 157 -6.92 -2.59 -1.52
N ASN A 158 -8.24 -2.71 -1.40
CA ASN A 158 -8.89 -3.37 -0.27
C ASN A 158 -8.55 -4.88 -0.19
N ALA A 159 -8.13 -5.50 -1.30
CA ALA A 159 -7.61 -6.86 -1.29
C ALA A 159 -6.17 -6.92 -0.75
N LEU A 160 -5.41 -5.82 -0.81
CA LEU A 160 -4.01 -5.75 -0.43
C LEU A 160 -3.82 -5.11 0.95
N LYS A 161 -3.20 -5.85 1.87
CA LYS A 161 -2.75 -5.29 3.16
C LYS A 161 -1.42 -4.53 3.05
N SER A 162 -0.64 -4.84 2.02
CA SER A 162 0.64 -4.22 1.70
C SER A 162 0.86 -4.33 0.19
N ILE A 163 1.51 -3.34 -0.41
CA ILE A 163 1.81 -3.35 -1.83
C ILE A 163 3.20 -3.95 -2.01
N ARG A 164 3.25 -5.29 -1.94
CA ARG A 164 4.44 -6.12 -2.14
C ARG A 164 4.11 -7.17 -3.19
N ILE A 165 4.58 -6.94 -4.41
CA ILE A 165 4.18 -7.72 -5.58
C ILE A 165 5.41 -8.29 -6.26
N GLY A 166 5.41 -9.60 -6.43
CA GLY A 166 6.32 -10.35 -7.30
C GLY A 166 5.57 -10.92 -8.49
N ALA A 167 6.23 -11.05 -9.62
CA ALA A 167 5.67 -11.70 -10.80
C ALA A 167 6.75 -12.51 -11.54
N THR A 168 6.34 -13.57 -12.22
CA THR A 168 7.19 -14.24 -13.22
C THR A 168 6.36 -14.66 -14.42
N VAL A 169 7.01 -14.75 -15.57
CA VAL A 169 6.39 -15.20 -16.82
C VAL A 169 6.92 -16.56 -17.24
N GLY A 170 6.17 -17.22 -18.10
CA GLY A 170 6.52 -18.54 -18.60
C GLY A 170 5.74 -18.95 -19.82
N GLY A 171 5.79 -20.24 -20.11
CA GLY A 171 5.01 -20.87 -21.18
C GLY A 171 4.79 -22.34 -20.91
N VAL A 172 4.21 -23.04 -21.89
CA VAL A 172 3.93 -24.47 -21.76
C VAL A 172 4.83 -25.26 -22.69
N LEU A 173 5.62 -26.18 -22.13
CA LEU A 173 6.33 -27.19 -22.90
C LEU A 173 5.36 -28.31 -23.27
N ILE A 174 5.37 -28.72 -24.53
CA ILE A 174 4.57 -29.85 -25.02
C ILE A 174 5.50 -30.99 -25.40
N GLY A 175 5.31 -32.14 -24.75
CA GLY A 175 5.96 -33.39 -25.14
C GLY A 175 5.45 -33.84 -26.51
N HIS A 176 6.33 -33.94 -27.51
CA HIS A 176 5.90 -34.20 -28.89
C HIS A 176 5.15 -35.53 -29.07
N SER A 177 5.58 -36.58 -28.37
CA SER A 177 5.00 -37.93 -28.44
C SER A 177 3.84 -38.15 -27.46
N THR A 178 3.93 -37.58 -26.26
CA THR A 178 2.92 -37.78 -25.21
C THR A 178 1.79 -36.76 -25.27
N LYS A 179 1.99 -35.64 -25.99
CA LYS A 179 1.14 -34.44 -25.95
C LYS A 179 0.94 -33.89 -24.53
N GLN A 180 1.76 -34.32 -23.57
CA GLN A 180 1.69 -33.86 -22.20
C GLN A 180 2.19 -32.42 -22.10
N GLU A 181 1.45 -31.60 -21.37
CA GLU A 181 1.79 -30.21 -21.08
C GLU A 181 2.58 -30.12 -19.77
N TYR A 182 3.69 -29.38 -19.80
CA TYR A 182 4.50 -29.07 -18.63
C TYR A 182 4.57 -27.54 -18.50
N PRO A 183 3.93 -26.94 -17.47
CA PRO A 183 4.09 -25.52 -17.17
C PRO A 183 5.56 -25.22 -16.86
N LEU A 184 6.11 -24.21 -17.53
CA LEU A 184 7.50 -23.77 -17.38
C LEU A 184 7.52 -22.27 -17.08
N LEU A 185 7.91 -21.90 -15.88
CA LEU A 185 8.04 -20.52 -15.41
C LEU A 185 9.50 -20.09 -15.38
N SER A 186 9.77 -18.79 -15.48
CA SER A 186 11.11 -18.29 -15.23
C SER A 186 11.43 -18.36 -13.73
N SER A 187 12.63 -18.83 -13.38
CA SER A 187 13.17 -18.64 -12.02
C SER A 187 13.64 -17.20 -11.77
N LYS A 188 13.72 -16.37 -12.82
CA LYS A 188 13.96 -14.93 -12.71
C LYS A 188 12.62 -14.22 -12.80
N GLY A 189 12.07 -13.85 -11.66
CA GLY A 189 10.91 -12.98 -11.55
C GLY A 189 11.31 -11.50 -11.45
N VAL A 190 10.27 -10.67 -11.34
CA VAL A 190 10.37 -9.23 -11.13
C VAL A 190 9.58 -8.83 -9.90
N SER A 191 10.13 -7.90 -9.14
CA SER A 191 9.41 -7.08 -8.18
C SER A 191 9.69 -5.60 -8.47
N PHE A 192 9.18 -4.72 -7.63
CA PHE A 192 9.21 -3.29 -7.86
C PHE A 192 10.01 -2.58 -6.78
N SER A 193 10.77 -1.56 -7.16
CA SER A 193 11.47 -0.71 -6.21
C SER A 193 10.48 -0.01 -5.26
N PRO A 194 10.93 0.50 -4.10
CA PRO A 194 10.06 1.26 -3.20
C PRO A 194 9.45 2.52 -3.83
N SER A 195 10.06 3.07 -4.87
CA SER A 195 9.52 4.20 -5.65
C SER A 195 8.50 3.79 -6.73
N GLY A 196 8.33 2.48 -6.95
CA GLY A 196 7.39 1.90 -7.89
C GLY A 196 7.87 1.79 -9.34
N ASN A 197 8.94 2.45 -9.73
CA ASN A 197 9.38 2.54 -11.14
C ASN A 197 10.62 1.71 -11.50
N GLY A 198 11.23 1.04 -10.52
CA GLY A 198 12.40 0.17 -10.72
C GLY A 198 12.01 -1.29 -10.87
N CYS A 199 12.72 -2.02 -11.74
CA CYS A 199 12.62 -3.47 -11.85
C CYS A 199 13.62 -4.13 -10.89
N GLU A 200 13.13 -4.75 -9.82
CA GLU A 200 13.94 -5.47 -8.85
C GLU A 200 13.89 -6.97 -9.12
N PHE A 201 14.98 -7.69 -8.80
CA PHE A 201 14.99 -9.14 -8.92
C PHE A 201 14.02 -9.77 -7.93
N PHE A 202 13.30 -10.79 -8.37
CA PHE A 202 12.44 -11.59 -7.50
C PHE A 202 12.65 -13.07 -7.82
N ASP A 203 12.94 -13.88 -6.80
CA ASP A 203 13.01 -15.34 -6.94
C ASP A 203 11.70 -15.95 -6.42
N PRO A 204 10.81 -16.45 -7.32
CA PRO A 204 9.53 -17.04 -6.93
C PRO A 204 9.66 -18.32 -6.09
N GLN A 205 10.86 -18.90 -5.99
CA GLN A 205 11.12 -20.13 -5.23
C GLN A 205 11.80 -19.87 -3.88
N SER A 206 12.37 -18.68 -3.68
CA SER A 206 13.16 -18.34 -2.48
C SER A 206 12.31 -18.15 -1.22
N GLY A 207 11.03 -17.81 -1.37
CA GLY A 207 10.18 -17.38 -0.26
C GLY A 207 10.55 -16.01 0.33
N ILE A 208 11.50 -15.28 -0.29
CA ILE A 208 11.92 -13.95 0.16
C ILE A 208 10.90 -12.92 -0.31
N THR A 209 10.42 -12.12 0.63
CA THR A 209 9.46 -11.04 0.37
C THR A 209 10.10 -9.90 -0.44
N PRO A 210 9.46 -9.41 -1.50
CA PRO A 210 9.94 -8.24 -2.22
C PRO A 210 9.80 -6.94 -1.38
N PRO A 211 10.52 -5.87 -1.76
CA PRO A 211 10.33 -4.55 -1.17
C PRO A 211 8.87 -4.08 -1.23
N ALA A 212 8.45 -3.27 -0.26
CA ALA A 212 7.15 -2.61 -0.32
C ALA A 212 7.22 -1.36 -1.19
N LEU A 213 6.13 -1.07 -1.90
CA LEU A 213 5.92 0.26 -2.47
C LEU A 213 5.73 1.26 -1.32
N LYS A 214 6.52 2.33 -1.33
CA LYS A 214 6.36 3.48 -0.45
C LYS A 214 5.35 4.43 -1.09
N VAL A 215 4.28 4.72 -0.37
CA VAL A 215 3.26 5.68 -0.78
C VAL A 215 3.32 6.87 0.16
N ASP A 216 3.52 8.05 -0.41
CA ASP A 216 3.45 9.28 0.36
C ASP A 216 2.00 9.54 0.78
N PRO A 217 1.74 9.77 2.08
CA PRO A 217 0.39 10.04 2.56
C PRO A 217 -0.15 11.34 1.95
N LYS A 218 -1.33 11.25 1.33
CA LYS A 218 -2.12 12.43 0.96
C LYS A 218 -2.91 12.89 2.18
N PHE A 219 -2.54 14.02 2.77
CA PHE A 219 -3.22 14.56 3.93
C PHE A 219 -4.43 15.41 3.55
N GLN A 220 -5.52 15.23 4.29
CA GLN A 220 -6.68 16.11 4.27
C GLN A 220 -6.95 16.62 5.68
N LEU A 221 -7.12 17.93 5.81
CA LEU A 221 -7.52 18.55 7.06
C LEU A 221 -9.05 18.47 7.18
N ILE A 222 -9.55 17.80 8.22
CA ILE A 222 -11.00 17.61 8.41
C ILE A 222 -11.62 18.76 9.22
N SER A 223 -10.83 19.45 10.03
CA SER A 223 -11.30 20.45 10.98
C SER A 223 -10.77 21.85 10.68
N GLY A 224 -11.67 22.83 10.63
CA GLY A 224 -11.32 24.25 10.45
C GLY A 224 -12.10 25.12 11.44
N ALA A 225 -11.35 26.01 12.11
CA ALA A 225 -11.77 26.97 13.14
C ALA A 225 -11.99 26.42 14.57
N TRP A 226 -11.27 27.01 15.52
CA TRP A 226 -11.49 26.81 16.96
C TRP A 226 -12.14 28.06 17.54
N GLN A 227 -13.41 27.93 17.93
CA GLN A 227 -14.13 29.04 18.54
C GLN A 227 -14.01 28.97 20.06
N LEU A 228 -13.41 30.00 20.65
CA LEU A 228 -13.26 30.16 22.09
C LEU A 228 -14.56 30.70 22.70
N LYS A 229 -14.90 30.28 23.92
CA LYS A 229 -15.96 30.94 24.69
C LYS A 229 -15.54 32.37 25.03
N PRO A 230 -16.49 33.31 25.19
CA PRO A 230 -16.19 34.63 25.71
C PRO A 230 -15.45 34.54 27.05
N VAL A 231 -14.52 35.46 27.24
CA VAL A 231 -13.70 35.57 28.45
C VAL A 231 -14.04 36.90 29.10
N ASP A 232 -14.27 36.88 30.41
CA ASP A 232 -14.41 38.09 31.20
C ASP A 232 -13.04 38.81 31.24
N LEU A 233 -13.02 40.08 30.86
CA LEU A 233 -11.80 40.87 30.78
C LEU A 233 -11.18 41.07 32.17
N ASP A 234 -11.99 41.31 33.19
CA ASP A 234 -11.51 41.52 34.56
C ASP A 234 -10.87 40.22 35.07
N HIS A 235 -11.51 39.09 34.82
CA HIS A 235 -10.96 37.78 35.14
C HIS A 235 -9.65 37.47 34.39
N LEU A 236 -9.52 37.90 33.13
CA LEU A 236 -8.26 37.75 32.39
C LEU A 236 -7.16 38.63 33.00
N LEU A 237 -7.46 39.89 33.32
CA LEU A 237 -6.53 40.82 33.93
C LEU A 237 -6.09 40.37 35.33
N ASP A 238 -6.99 39.88 36.16
CA ASP A 238 -6.69 39.32 37.48
C ASP A 238 -5.67 38.18 37.41
N HIS A 239 -5.80 37.29 36.43
CA HIS A 239 -4.85 36.20 36.22
C HIS A 239 -3.47 36.66 35.72
N ILE A 240 -3.41 37.81 35.05
CA ILE A 240 -2.19 38.38 34.46
C ILE A 240 -1.43 39.24 35.46
N VAL A 241 -2.12 39.95 36.34
CA VAL A 241 -1.53 40.92 37.29
C VAL A 241 -0.99 40.26 38.56
N VAL A 242 -1.42 39.03 38.88
CA VAL A 242 -0.89 38.25 40.02
C VAL A 242 0.60 37.89 39.78
N ASP A 243 1.43 37.99 40.82
CA ASP A 243 2.84 37.57 40.79
C ASP A 243 3.04 36.25 41.57
N PRO A 244 3.38 35.11 40.91
CA PRO A 244 3.68 34.99 39.48
C PRO A 244 2.41 34.91 38.60
N PRO A 245 2.47 35.39 37.33
CA PRO A 245 1.33 35.35 36.42
C PRO A 245 0.82 33.93 36.22
N THR A 246 -0.50 33.73 36.32
CA THR A 246 -1.12 32.42 36.16
C THR A 246 -1.84 32.32 34.82
N PRO A 247 -1.64 31.23 34.04
CA PRO A 247 -2.28 31.11 32.75
C PRO A 247 -3.78 30.83 32.90
N LEU A 248 -4.59 31.55 32.13
CA LEU A 248 -6.04 31.33 32.09
C LEU A 248 -6.39 30.23 31.09
N HIS A 249 -7.02 29.15 31.54
CA HIS A 249 -7.52 28.11 30.63
C HIS A 249 -8.82 28.54 29.98
N ILE A 250 -8.85 28.57 28.64
CA ILE A 250 -10.04 28.91 27.87
C ILE A 250 -10.77 27.65 27.42
N GLN A 251 -12.10 27.70 27.51
CA GLN A 251 -12.98 26.67 27.00
C GLN A 251 -13.33 26.92 25.53
N LEU A 252 -13.44 25.84 24.75
CA LEU A 252 -13.98 25.88 23.39
C LEU A 252 -15.51 25.86 23.45
N VAL A 253 -16.15 26.54 22.49
CA VAL A 253 -17.61 26.50 22.33
C VAL A 253 -18.08 25.07 22.06
N ASN A 254 -17.40 24.35 21.16
CA ASN A 254 -17.66 22.95 20.87
C ASN A 254 -16.36 22.14 20.89
N PRO A 255 -15.95 21.56 22.03
CA PRO A 255 -14.71 20.81 22.15
C PRO A 255 -14.61 19.59 21.22
N ARG A 256 -15.74 18.92 20.91
CA ARG A 256 -15.75 17.74 20.03
C ARG A 256 -15.55 18.12 18.56
N ALA A 257 -16.22 19.18 18.10
CA ALA A 257 -16.06 19.68 16.73
C ALA A 257 -14.74 20.44 16.53
N SER A 258 -14.11 20.93 17.60
CA SER A 258 -12.85 21.68 17.56
C SER A 258 -11.60 20.79 17.57
N ARG A 259 -11.73 19.46 17.43
CA ARG A 259 -10.57 18.56 17.33
C ARG A 259 -9.81 18.88 16.04
N PHE A 260 -8.48 19.01 16.13
CA PHE A 260 -7.60 19.05 14.97
C PHE A 260 -7.43 17.63 14.44
N CYS A 261 -7.96 17.36 13.25
CA CYS A 261 -7.88 16.03 12.66
C CYS A 261 -7.27 16.06 11.27
N ILE A 262 -6.25 15.22 11.07
CA ILE A 262 -5.69 14.90 9.76
C ILE A 262 -6.19 13.54 9.34
N SER A 263 -6.78 13.45 8.15
CA SER A 263 -7.00 12.18 7.48
C SER A 263 -5.91 11.93 6.47
N TYR A 264 -5.53 10.67 6.33
CA TYR A 264 -4.53 10.23 5.38
C TYR A 264 -4.91 8.85 4.87
N ARG A 265 -4.47 8.56 3.66
CA ARG A 265 -4.51 7.21 3.11
C ARG A 265 -3.49 6.35 3.84
N SER A 266 -3.89 5.23 4.44
CA SER A 266 -2.99 4.40 5.25
C SER A 266 -2.26 3.32 4.44
N LEU A 267 -2.83 2.87 3.32
CA LEU A 267 -2.21 1.83 2.50
C LEU A 267 -0.87 2.28 1.92
N GLY A 268 0.18 1.49 2.17
CA GLY A 268 1.53 1.75 1.65
C GLY A 268 2.27 2.85 2.40
N VAL A 269 1.67 3.43 3.45
CA VAL A 269 2.38 4.32 4.36
C VAL A 269 3.26 3.46 5.25
N GLU A 270 4.55 3.44 4.94
CA GLU A 270 5.54 2.79 5.80
C GLU A 270 5.62 3.49 7.16
N ASN A 271 6.19 2.81 8.16
CA ASN A 271 6.35 3.26 9.55
C ASN A 271 7.38 4.41 9.70
N ASN A 272 7.34 5.36 8.77
CA ASN A 272 8.16 6.55 8.73
C ASN A 272 7.65 7.53 9.76
N SER A 273 8.57 8.21 10.45
CA SER A 273 8.20 9.32 11.31
C SER A 273 7.95 10.55 10.43
N TYR A 274 6.98 11.35 10.83
CA TYR A 274 6.68 12.63 10.21
C TYR A 274 6.77 13.70 11.28
N MET A 275 7.44 14.80 10.97
CA MET A 275 7.47 15.95 11.84
C MET A 275 6.24 16.81 11.58
N ILE A 276 5.46 17.09 12.61
CA ILE A 276 4.42 18.12 12.62
C ILE A 276 4.90 19.34 13.40
N LYS A 277 4.73 20.52 12.81
CA LYS A 277 4.97 21.82 13.44
C LYS A 277 3.88 22.80 13.05
N ALA A 278 3.72 23.86 13.85
CA ALA A 278 2.80 24.95 13.53
C ALA A 278 3.51 26.31 13.55
N THR A 279 3.07 27.18 12.66
CA THR A 279 3.36 28.62 12.66
C THR A 279 2.07 29.40 12.77
N ASN A 280 2.13 30.69 13.08
CA ASN A 280 0.95 31.54 13.18
C ASN A 280 1.09 32.81 12.34
N LEU A 281 -0.05 33.39 11.95
CA LEU A 281 -0.08 34.57 11.08
C LEU A 281 0.32 35.84 11.83
N ASN A 282 -0.11 35.97 13.09
CA ASN A 282 0.08 37.19 13.88
C ASN A 282 1.49 37.36 14.47
N GLY A 283 2.38 36.37 14.29
CA GLY A 283 3.72 36.35 14.85
C GLY A 283 3.78 35.87 16.31
N ARG A 284 5.00 35.78 16.82
CA ARG A 284 5.27 35.34 18.20
C ARG A 284 5.49 36.55 19.12
N SER A 285 5.31 36.34 20.42
CA SER A 285 5.74 37.28 21.45
C SER A 285 7.24 37.61 21.33
N THR A 286 7.68 38.72 21.92
CA THR A 286 9.09 39.20 21.90
C THR A 286 10.10 38.15 22.38
N ASN A 287 9.73 37.35 23.39
CA ASN A 287 10.53 36.23 23.89
C ASN A 287 10.34 34.91 23.11
N SER A 288 9.57 34.92 22.02
CA SER A 288 9.23 33.77 21.17
C SER A 288 8.55 32.59 21.86
N GLN A 289 8.05 32.77 23.10
CA GLN A 289 7.47 31.69 23.90
C GLN A 289 5.98 31.48 23.64
N TYR A 290 5.29 32.46 23.06
CA TYR A 290 3.85 32.48 22.89
C TYR A 290 3.46 32.82 21.45
N PHE A 291 2.34 32.28 21.00
CA PHE A 291 1.61 32.84 19.85
C PHE A 291 0.75 34.03 20.32
N GLN A 292 0.23 34.82 19.38
CA GLN A 292 -0.53 36.03 19.68
C GLN A 292 -1.90 36.03 19.00
N LEU A 293 -2.96 36.11 19.78
CA LEU A 293 -4.26 36.54 19.27
C LEU A 293 -4.22 38.06 19.08
N ARG A 294 -4.67 38.57 17.94
CA ARG A 294 -4.75 40.02 17.68
C ARG A 294 -6.19 40.47 17.59
N GLU A 295 -6.43 41.65 18.14
CA GLU A 295 -7.70 42.33 18.01
C GLU A 295 -7.97 42.70 16.54
N LYS A 296 -9.21 42.53 16.08
CA LYS A 296 -9.58 42.87 14.70
C LYS A 296 -9.52 44.36 14.39
N ALA A 297 -9.85 45.22 15.36
CA ALA A 297 -10.03 46.66 15.18
C ALA A 297 -8.96 47.52 15.86
N GLY A 298 -7.95 46.91 16.49
CA GLY A 298 -6.95 47.60 17.31
C GLY A 298 -5.58 46.94 17.26
N ASN A 299 -4.66 47.44 18.08
CA ASN A 299 -3.28 46.94 18.20
C ASN A 299 -3.08 46.06 19.45
N ASN A 300 -4.16 45.71 20.15
CA ASN A 300 -4.10 44.89 21.34
C ASN A 300 -3.84 43.44 20.96
N SER A 301 -3.07 42.75 21.82
CA SER A 301 -2.71 41.35 21.61
C SER A 301 -2.90 40.56 22.90
N ILE A 302 -3.13 39.26 22.77
CA ILE A 302 -3.19 38.33 23.90
C ILE A 302 -2.27 37.14 23.59
N ASN A 303 -1.32 36.87 24.48
CA ASN A 303 -0.40 35.74 24.34
C ASN A 303 -1.14 34.43 24.62
N TYR A 304 -0.83 33.38 23.86
CA TYR A 304 -1.41 32.06 24.11
C TYR A 304 -0.47 30.90 23.78
N LYS A 305 -0.79 29.76 24.37
CA LYS A 305 -0.24 28.45 24.01
C LYS A 305 -1.35 27.45 23.74
N VAL A 306 -1.02 26.45 22.94
CA VAL A 306 -1.92 25.34 22.62
C VAL A 306 -1.23 24.03 22.95
N ARG A 307 -1.83 23.25 23.86
CA ARG A 307 -1.43 21.87 24.09
C ARG A 307 -2.38 20.94 23.34
N MET A 308 -1.83 20.23 22.36
CA MET A 308 -2.55 19.28 21.53
C MET A 308 -2.58 17.93 22.23
N LYS A 309 -3.79 17.44 22.55
CA LYS A 309 -4.00 16.20 23.31
C LYS A 309 -4.62 15.12 22.45
N ASN A 310 -3.92 14.01 22.24
CA ASN A 310 -4.46 12.84 21.59
C ASN A 310 -5.01 11.87 22.66
N THR A 311 -6.30 11.54 22.56
CA THR A 311 -6.98 10.66 23.51
C THR A 311 -6.63 9.19 23.31
N GLU A 312 -6.18 8.79 22.12
CA GLU A 312 -5.82 7.41 21.79
C GLU A 312 -4.35 7.12 22.08
N ASN A 313 -3.48 8.12 21.94
CA ASN A 313 -2.05 7.97 22.16
C ASN A 313 -1.42 9.25 22.72
N ALA A 314 -1.29 9.32 24.04
CA ALA A 314 -0.70 10.45 24.75
C ALA A 314 0.76 10.72 24.35
N ASP A 315 1.49 9.72 23.82
CA ASP A 315 2.86 9.92 23.34
C ASP A 315 2.93 10.82 22.12
N THR A 316 1.79 11.09 21.48
CA THR A 316 1.68 12.00 20.33
C THR A 316 1.20 13.40 20.71
N ASP A 317 1.09 13.69 22.01
CA ASP A 317 0.84 15.04 22.51
C ASP A 317 2.00 15.98 22.19
N PHE A 318 1.69 17.26 21.96
CA PHE A 318 2.68 18.31 21.74
C PHE A 318 2.15 19.70 22.13
N GLU A 319 3.06 20.63 22.42
CA GLU A 319 2.77 22.01 22.81
C GLU A 319 3.31 23.01 21.78
N LEU A 320 2.45 23.92 21.34
CA LEU A 320 2.82 25.01 20.45
C LEU A 320 3.01 26.30 21.25
N PRO A 321 4.03 27.13 20.93
CA PRO A 321 4.79 27.15 19.68
C PRO A 321 6.16 26.43 19.68
N LYS A 322 6.58 25.85 20.81
CA LYS A 322 7.95 25.36 21.00
C LYS A 322 8.19 23.96 20.42
N ASP A 323 7.18 23.11 20.37
CA ASP A 323 7.40 21.71 20.01
C ASP A 323 7.27 21.49 18.51
N GLN A 324 8.27 20.83 17.95
CA GLN A 324 8.12 19.98 16.78
C GLN A 324 7.89 18.55 17.26
N LYS A 325 6.88 17.88 16.72
CA LYS A 325 6.52 16.54 17.15
C LYS A 325 6.70 15.54 16.05
N PHE A 326 7.39 14.44 16.34
CA PHE A 326 7.41 13.29 15.46
C PHE A 326 6.19 12.42 15.73
N ILE A 327 5.45 12.12 14.67
CA ILE A 327 4.27 11.27 14.67
C ILE A 327 4.50 10.12 13.69
N LYS A 328 3.93 8.95 14.00
CA LYS A 328 3.96 7.79 13.11
C LYS A 328 2.53 7.50 12.68
N PHE A 329 2.34 7.38 11.37
CA PHE A 329 1.05 7.02 10.81
C PHE A 329 0.84 5.51 10.89
N LYS A 330 -0.41 5.12 11.13
CA LYS A 330 -0.78 3.71 11.15
C LYS A 330 -0.89 3.23 9.72
N ASN A 331 -0.23 2.12 9.42
CA ASN A 331 -0.54 1.33 8.24
C ASN A 331 -1.69 0.39 8.60
N SER A 332 -2.82 0.50 7.91
CA SER A 332 -4.01 -0.31 8.16
C SER A 332 -4.65 -0.71 6.84
N ASN A 333 -5.58 -1.67 6.92
CA ASN A 333 -6.35 -2.13 5.75
C ASN A 333 -7.54 -1.20 5.42
N ASN A 334 -7.68 -0.08 6.12
CA ASN A 334 -8.72 0.89 5.83
C ASN A 334 -8.27 1.80 4.67
N ASP A 335 -9.21 2.27 3.85
CA ASP A 335 -8.87 3.21 2.76
C ASP A 335 -8.27 4.51 3.31
N THR A 336 -8.83 4.99 4.43
CA THR A 336 -8.44 6.23 5.09
C THR A 336 -8.36 6.01 6.59
N GLU A 337 -7.30 6.52 7.19
CA GLU A 337 -7.14 6.64 8.63
C GLU A 337 -7.26 8.11 9.05
N GLN A 338 -7.48 8.32 10.34
CA GLN A 338 -7.58 9.65 10.93
C GLN A 338 -6.74 9.72 12.19
N MET A 339 -6.03 10.84 12.38
CA MET A 339 -5.33 11.16 13.61
C MET A 339 -5.83 12.50 14.13
N CYS A 340 -6.26 12.53 15.39
CA CYS A 340 -6.97 13.67 15.96
C CYS A 340 -6.39 14.11 17.31
N TRP A 341 -6.28 15.41 17.51
CA TRP A 341 -5.90 16.04 18.75
C TRP A 341 -6.95 17.04 19.21
N SER A 342 -7.19 17.08 20.52
CA SER A 342 -8.04 18.07 21.17
C SER A 342 -7.17 19.24 21.65
N PRO A 343 -7.38 20.47 21.15
CA PRO A 343 -6.60 21.61 21.58
C PRO A 343 -7.00 22.05 22.99
N LYS A 344 -6.01 22.23 23.87
CA LYS A 344 -6.17 22.90 25.17
C LYS A 344 -5.46 24.24 25.13
N ILE A 345 -6.24 25.31 25.17
CA ILE A 345 -5.73 26.68 24.98
C ILE A 345 -5.59 27.35 26.34
N ARG A 346 -4.45 28.03 26.52
CA ARG A 346 -4.14 28.83 27.70
C ARG A 346 -3.72 30.22 27.25
N LEU A 347 -4.33 31.24 27.84
CA LEU A 347 -3.98 32.64 27.64
C LEU A 347 -2.96 33.07 28.71
N TYR A 348 -2.07 33.98 28.32
CA TYR A 348 -0.98 34.51 29.12
C TYR A 348 -0.98 36.04 29.02
N GLY A 349 -0.38 36.67 30.02
CA GLY A 349 -0.16 38.11 30.04
C GLY A 349 0.62 38.63 28.84
N THR A 350 0.31 39.86 28.46
CA THR A 350 1.02 40.65 27.46
C THR A 350 1.43 41.98 28.06
N ASP A 351 2.56 42.53 27.59
CA ASP A 351 2.98 43.89 27.95
C ASP A 351 2.12 44.97 27.27
N THR A 352 1.26 44.58 26.31
CA THR A 352 0.27 45.47 25.67
C THR A 352 -0.98 45.61 26.52
N THR A 353 -1.63 46.77 26.45
CA THR A 353 -3.00 46.96 26.97
C THR A 353 -3.93 45.92 26.35
N ILE A 354 -4.77 45.30 27.18
CA ILE A 354 -5.81 44.37 26.74
C ILE A 354 -7.14 45.09 26.89
N ASP A 355 -7.93 45.16 25.83
CA ASP A 355 -9.25 45.79 25.84
C ASP A 355 -10.35 44.82 25.38
N LYS A 356 -11.60 45.17 25.64
CA LYS A 356 -12.77 44.44 25.18
C LYS A 356 -12.81 44.43 23.65
N GLY A 357 -12.81 43.25 23.06
CA GLY A 357 -12.84 43.12 21.61
C GLY A 357 -12.92 41.69 21.12
N SER A 358 -12.89 41.53 19.81
CA SER A 358 -12.78 40.23 19.15
C SER A 358 -11.34 39.98 18.74
N TYR A 359 -10.77 38.89 19.26
CA TYR A 359 -9.38 38.50 19.03
C TYR A 359 -9.33 37.21 18.22
N SER A 360 -8.40 37.13 17.26
CA SER A 360 -8.24 35.94 16.40
C SER A 360 -6.79 35.72 15.99
N ASP A 361 -6.48 34.50 15.56
CA ASP A 361 -5.21 34.11 14.94
C ASP A 361 -5.46 32.97 13.95
N THR A 362 -4.52 32.72 13.05
CA THR A 362 -4.54 31.60 12.10
C THR A 362 -3.28 30.78 12.26
N LEU A 363 -3.46 29.48 12.55
CA LEU A 363 -2.36 28.52 12.66
C LEU A 363 -2.16 27.75 11.35
N ASN A 364 -0.93 27.73 10.86
CA ASN A 364 -0.52 26.95 9.70
C ASN A 364 0.28 25.73 10.15
N PHE A 365 -0.25 24.54 9.90
CA PHE A 365 0.41 23.27 10.21
C PHE A 365 1.22 22.78 9.02
N THR A 366 2.45 22.34 9.27
CA THR A 366 3.32 21.72 8.27
C THR A 366 3.66 20.31 8.73
N ILE A 367 3.45 19.33 7.86
CA ILE A 367 3.83 17.94 8.05
C ILE A 367 4.93 17.61 7.05
N THR A 368 6.05 17.10 7.52
CA THR A 368 7.20 16.77 6.68
C THR A 368 7.69 15.35 7.01
N PRO A 369 7.94 14.49 6.01
CA PRO A 369 8.57 13.20 6.27
C PRO A 369 9.96 13.40 6.89
N GLU A 370 10.33 12.53 7.82
CA GLU A 370 11.71 12.41 8.30
C GLU A 370 12.61 12.00 7.12
N ALA A 371 13.75 12.69 6.96
CA ALA A 371 14.67 12.53 5.83
C ALA A 371 15.58 11.32 6.00
#